data_AF-A0A2E8JP36-F1
#
_entry.id   AF-A0A2E8JP36-F1
#
_cell.length_a   1.000
_cell.length_b   1.000
_cell.length_c   1.000
_cell.angle_alpha   90.00
_cell.angle_beta   90.00
_cell.angle_gamma   90.00
#
_symmetry.space_group_name_H-M   'P 1'
#
loop_
_entity.id
_entity.type
_entity.pdbx_description
1 polymer ?
#
loop_
_entity_poly.entity_id
_entity_poly.type
_entity_poly.pdbx_seq_one_letter_code
_entity_poly.pdbx_strand_id
1 'polypeptide(L)'
;MLELCSGRSPASQLSPMFLRLSFCLFRRSRPPSSRVRAAVECQGNVRWREKLKDVHALVKVLIFVLLSSQLIGAKPRPTLLSQDQIRWKVAMLSMDGESYVLRVAENVAPLIKAKVLNDTVGLAIPFQHDGNKSELDGLNRFEDLFVKQCCSGQDQRLVVVLTGKSMREFVFQSRNGAVLVRQIKNMAEYAGGHELQTYVKADATWDTWRAFGGKSAKKSH
;
A
#
# COMPACT_ATOMS: atom_id res chain seq x y z
N MET A 1 20.37 -47.28 -18.80
CA MET A 1 21.27 -47.97 -17.85
C MET A 1 22.23 -46.90 -17.34
N LEU A 2 22.42 -46.83 -16.01
CA LEU A 2 22.91 -45.70 -15.19
C LEU A 2 21.83 -44.63 -14.91
N GLU A 3 21.67 -44.07 -13.72
CA GLU A 3 21.74 -44.53 -12.33
C GLU A 3 20.99 -43.47 -11.50
N LEU A 4 20.46 -43.85 -10.34
CA LEU A 4 19.65 -43.03 -9.43
C LEU A 4 20.39 -41.81 -8.85
N CYS A 5 19.65 -40.75 -8.49
CA CYS A 5 19.81 -40.14 -7.16
C CYS A 5 18.54 -39.42 -6.68
N SER A 6 17.94 -40.05 -5.67
CA SER A 6 16.94 -39.54 -4.73
C SER A 6 17.56 -38.50 -3.80
N GLY A 7 16.86 -37.39 -3.55
CA GLY A 7 17.23 -36.40 -2.54
C GLY A 7 16.01 -35.91 -1.77
N ARG A 8 15.76 -36.53 -0.60
CA ARG A 8 14.82 -36.02 0.42
C ARG A 8 15.46 -34.87 1.21
N SER A 9 14.60 -34.01 1.75
CA SER A 9 14.86 -32.87 2.65
C SER A 9 15.89 -33.11 3.76
N PRO A 10 16.35 -32.02 4.37
CA PRO A 10 15.90 -31.81 5.75
C PRO A 10 15.46 -30.38 6.07
N ALA A 11 14.55 -30.32 7.04
CA ALA A 11 14.23 -29.15 7.82
C ALA A 11 15.36 -28.81 8.81
N SER A 12 15.61 -27.52 9.02
CA SER A 12 16.27 -26.95 10.21
C SER A 12 16.02 -25.44 10.17
N GLN A 13 15.13 -24.89 11.00
CA GLN A 13 15.30 -24.53 12.42
C GLN A 13 16.11 -23.24 12.65
N LEU A 14 15.45 -22.31 13.39
CA LEU A 14 15.99 -21.27 14.28
C LEU A 14 16.67 -20.07 13.58
N SER A 15 16.43 -18.80 13.92
CA SER A 15 15.73 -18.13 15.03
C SER A 15 15.65 -16.62 14.73
N PRO A 16 14.92 -15.83 15.55
CA PRO A 16 14.47 -14.47 15.23
C PRO A 16 15.49 -13.40 15.64
N MET A 17 15.55 -12.28 14.90
CA MET A 17 16.27 -11.09 15.36
C MET A 17 15.31 -9.95 15.67
N PHE A 18 15.19 -9.72 16.97
CA PHE A 18 14.66 -8.54 17.63
C PHE A 18 15.30 -7.26 17.10
N LEU A 19 14.48 -6.23 16.86
CA LEU A 19 14.89 -4.83 17.05
C LEU A 19 13.85 -4.13 17.92
N ARG A 20 14.10 -4.21 19.23
CA ARG A 20 13.60 -3.32 20.27
C ARG A 20 14.40 -2.02 20.18
N LEU A 21 13.75 -0.91 19.87
CA LEU A 21 14.30 0.42 20.14
C LEU A 21 13.70 0.92 21.45
N SER A 22 14.53 0.84 22.48
CA SER A 22 14.33 1.42 23.80
C SER A 22 14.55 2.93 23.73
N PHE A 23 13.60 3.71 24.25
CA PHE A 23 13.88 5.05 24.77
C PHE A 23 13.91 4.96 26.29
N CYS A 24 15.10 5.21 26.86
CA CYS A 24 15.29 5.50 28.27
C CYS A 24 15.05 6.99 28.55
N LEU A 25 15.03 7.33 29.84
CA LEU A 25 14.74 8.62 30.53
C LEU A 25 13.28 8.61 31.04
N PHE A 26 12.97 8.62 32.33
CA PHE A 26 13.68 9.21 33.46
C PHE A 26 13.28 8.53 34.80
N ARG A 27 14.21 8.57 35.75
CA ARG A 27 14.23 7.95 37.08
C ARG A 27 13.40 8.71 38.12
N ARG A 28 12.85 7.93 39.09
CA ARG A 28 12.68 8.18 40.55
C ARG A 28 11.72 9.32 40.96
N SER A 29 10.84 9.23 41.97
CA SER A 29 10.99 8.61 43.30
C SER A 29 9.60 8.44 43.98
N ARG A 30 9.45 7.43 44.82
CA ARG A 30 8.46 7.26 45.91
C ARG A 30 9.28 6.99 47.20
N PRO A 31 8.70 6.92 48.42
CA PRO A 31 7.55 7.59 49.07
C PRO A 31 8.06 8.18 50.45
N PRO A 32 7.35 8.27 51.63
CA PRO A 32 6.46 7.30 52.28
C PRO A 32 5.22 7.93 53.01
N SER A 33 4.64 7.10 53.86
CA SER A 33 3.29 7.04 54.42
C SER A 33 2.97 7.88 55.67
N SER A 34 1.65 7.95 55.91
CA SER A 34 0.91 7.76 57.17
C SER A 34 0.68 8.91 58.18
N ARG A 35 -0.62 9.05 58.47
CA ARG A 35 -1.30 9.14 59.79
C ARG A 35 -1.39 10.49 60.54
N VAL A 36 -2.66 10.79 60.86
CA VAL A 36 -3.23 11.19 62.18
C VAL A 36 -3.50 12.68 62.46
N ARG A 37 -4.82 12.94 62.55
CA ARG A 37 -5.62 13.77 63.47
C ARG A 37 -5.51 15.31 63.50
N ALA A 38 -6.73 15.81 63.74
CA ALA A 38 -7.14 16.96 64.55
C ALA A 38 -7.39 18.26 63.80
N ALA A 39 -8.67 18.64 63.85
CA ALA A 39 -9.22 19.94 63.55
C ALA A 39 -8.58 21.03 64.40
N VAL A 40 -8.30 22.17 63.78
CA VAL A 40 -8.42 23.48 64.44
C VAL A 40 -8.99 24.46 63.42
N GLU A 41 -10.16 24.91 63.79
CA GLU A 41 -10.93 26.03 63.27
C GLU A 41 -10.08 27.32 63.31
N CYS A 42 -9.92 27.97 62.17
CA CYS A 42 -9.48 29.35 62.09
C CYS A 42 -10.23 30.01 60.92
N GLN A 43 -11.31 30.71 61.25
CA GLN A 43 -11.93 31.72 60.40
C GLN A 43 -10.89 32.81 60.09
N GLY A 44 -10.18 32.64 58.99
CA GLY A 44 -9.36 33.68 58.37
C GLY A 44 -10.10 34.22 57.16
N ASN A 45 -10.54 35.47 57.26
CA ASN A 45 -11.22 36.22 56.20
C ASN A 45 -10.29 36.35 54.96
N VAL A 46 -10.36 35.41 54.02
CA VAL A 46 -9.57 35.42 52.78
C VAL A 46 -10.17 36.45 51.83
N ARG A 47 -9.58 37.64 51.87
CA ARG A 47 -9.81 38.75 50.96
C ARG A 47 -9.43 38.30 49.54
N TRP A 48 -10.43 37.93 48.74
CA TRP A 48 -10.30 37.64 47.31
C TRP A 48 -9.99 38.93 46.54
N ARG A 49 -8.76 39.43 46.64
CA ARG A 49 -8.22 40.43 45.70
C ARG A 49 -7.02 39.86 44.97
N GLU A 50 -7.21 39.77 43.65
CA GLU A 50 -6.18 39.89 42.63
C GLU A 50 -5.08 38.83 42.60
N LYS A 51 -5.38 37.71 41.93
CA LYS A 51 -4.40 37.04 41.08
C LYS A 51 -4.97 36.78 39.68
N LEU A 52 -5.29 37.87 38.98
CA LEU A 52 -5.61 37.87 37.53
C LEU A 52 -4.49 37.24 36.68
N LYS A 53 -3.24 37.20 37.19
CA LYS A 53 -2.09 36.59 36.52
C LYS A 53 -2.17 35.05 36.43
N ASP A 54 -2.76 34.40 37.43
CA ASP A 54 -2.86 32.93 37.48
C ASP A 54 -3.96 32.40 36.54
N VAL A 55 -5.05 33.15 36.39
CA VAL A 55 -6.13 32.80 35.44
C VAL A 55 -5.61 32.85 33.99
N HIS A 56 -4.79 33.84 33.67
CA HIS A 56 -4.17 33.95 32.35
C HIS A 56 -3.21 32.81 32.04
N ALA A 57 -2.44 32.34 33.03
CA ALA A 57 -1.56 31.18 32.86
C ALA A 57 -2.36 29.89 32.63
N LEU A 58 -3.45 29.70 33.40
CA LEU A 58 -4.35 28.55 33.25
C LEU A 58 -5.05 28.52 31.89
N VAL A 59 -5.52 29.68 31.42
CA VAL A 59 -6.14 29.81 30.09
C VAL A 59 -5.12 29.52 28.99
N LYS A 60 -3.87 29.99 29.10
CA LYS A 60 -2.81 29.68 28.13
C LYS A 60 -2.47 28.19 28.07
N VAL A 61 -2.39 27.52 29.22
CA VAL A 61 -2.17 26.06 29.28
C VAL A 61 -3.34 25.31 28.66
N LEU A 62 -4.58 25.72 28.94
CA LEU A 62 -5.77 25.09 28.37
C LEU A 62 -5.84 25.27 26.85
N ILE A 63 -5.56 26.48 26.36
CA ILE A 63 -5.48 26.78 24.92
C ILE A 63 -4.34 25.98 24.27
N PHE A 64 -3.17 25.88 24.90
CA PHE A 64 -2.07 25.09 24.38
C PHE A 64 -2.40 23.60 24.31
N VAL A 65 -3.05 23.03 25.34
CA VAL A 65 -3.51 21.63 25.35
C VAL A 65 -4.59 21.40 24.30
N LEU A 66 -5.55 22.31 24.14
CA LEU A 66 -6.58 22.22 23.12
C LEU A 66 -6.01 22.34 21.69
N LEU A 67 -5.07 23.27 21.45
CA LEU A 67 -4.40 23.43 20.17
C LEU A 67 -3.48 22.25 19.83
N SER A 68 -2.75 21.71 20.82
CA SER A 68 -1.92 20.51 20.62
C SER A 68 -2.76 19.24 20.44
N SER A 69 -3.96 19.18 21.00
CA SER A 69 -4.92 18.09 20.75
C SER A 69 -5.52 18.13 19.35
N GLN A 70 -5.70 19.32 18.75
CA GLN A 70 -6.17 19.44 17.37
C GLN A 70 -5.10 19.14 16.32
N LEU A 71 -3.81 19.19 16.68
CA LEU A 71 -2.71 18.77 15.81
C LEU A 71 -2.52 17.25 15.72
N ILE A 72 -3.21 16.47 16.55
CA ILE A 72 -3.24 14.99 16.50
C ILE A 72 -4.55 14.50 15.84
N GLY A 73 -5.20 15.36 15.05
CA GLY A 73 -6.21 14.95 14.08
C GLY A 73 -5.56 14.30 12.84
N ALA A 74 -4.69 13.30 13.04
CA ALA A 74 -4.19 12.51 11.93
C ALA A 74 -5.38 11.80 11.30
N LYS A 75 -5.90 12.35 10.20
CA LYS A 75 -6.93 11.69 9.39
C LYS A 75 -6.51 10.23 9.20
N PRO A 76 -7.37 9.25 9.52
CA PRO A 76 -7.01 7.85 9.36
C PRO A 76 -6.51 7.66 7.94
N ARG A 77 -5.25 7.19 7.80
CA ARG A 77 -4.71 6.90 6.47
C ARG A 77 -5.68 5.91 5.82
N PRO A 78 -6.16 6.18 4.60
CA PRO A 78 -7.01 5.24 3.90
C PRO A 78 -6.26 3.91 3.83
N THR A 79 -6.83 2.87 4.45
CA THR A 79 -6.26 1.53 4.43
C THR A 79 -6.31 1.05 3.00
N LEU A 80 -5.15 1.04 2.34
CA LEU A 80 -5.03 0.53 0.99
C LEU A 80 -5.28 -0.98 1.03
N LEU A 81 -6.20 -1.45 0.20
CA LEU A 81 -6.48 -2.88 0.03
C LEU A 81 -5.18 -3.59 -0.30
N SER A 82 -4.94 -4.74 0.31
CA SER A 82 -3.83 -5.61 -0.11
C SER A 82 -4.14 -6.26 -1.46
N GLN A 83 -3.11 -6.73 -2.17
CA GLN A 83 -3.27 -7.25 -3.53
C GLN A 83 -4.20 -8.47 -3.60
N ASP A 84 -4.24 -9.29 -2.55
CA ASP A 84 -5.13 -10.45 -2.36
C ASP A 84 -6.60 -10.07 -2.14
N GLN A 85 -6.87 -8.84 -1.71
CA GLN A 85 -8.24 -8.33 -1.53
C GLN A 85 -8.82 -7.74 -2.82
N ILE A 86 -8.05 -7.70 -3.91
CA ILE A 86 -8.50 -7.14 -5.18
C ILE A 86 -9.50 -8.09 -5.85
N ARG A 87 -10.65 -7.55 -6.22
CA ARG A 87 -11.64 -8.25 -7.03
C ARG A 87 -11.40 -7.93 -8.49
N TRP A 88 -11.30 -8.99 -9.30
CA TRP A 88 -11.02 -8.89 -10.72
C TRP A 88 -12.29 -9.06 -11.55
N LYS A 89 -12.45 -8.19 -12.52
CA LYS A 89 -13.42 -8.34 -13.61
C LYS A 89 -12.68 -8.66 -14.89
N VAL A 90 -13.19 -9.64 -15.64
CA VAL A 90 -12.66 -9.99 -16.97
C VAL A 90 -13.63 -9.48 -18.03
N ALA A 91 -13.09 -8.88 -19.08
CA ALA A 91 -13.83 -8.43 -20.25
C ALA A 91 -13.07 -8.79 -21.52
N MET A 92 -13.82 -9.07 -22.59
CA MET A 92 -13.25 -9.15 -23.93
C MET A 92 -13.46 -7.80 -24.62
N LEU A 93 -12.41 -7.30 -25.26
CA LEU A 93 -12.41 -6.04 -25.99
C LEU A 93 -11.95 -6.28 -27.41
N SER A 94 -12.45 -5.46 -28.33
CA SER A 94 -11.87 -5.36 -29.66
C SER A 94 -11.36 -3.94 -29.87
N MET A 95 -10.09 -3.82 -30.25
CA MET A 95 -9.41 -2.57 -30.56
C MET A 95 -8.63 -2.78 -31.85
N ASP A 96 -8.81 -1.87 -32.81
CA ASP A 96 -8.12 -1.90 -34.11
C ASP A 96 -8.25 -3.24 -34.87
N GLY A 97 -9.40 -3.91 -34.71
CA GLY A 97 -9.69 -5.20 -35.35
C GLY A 97 -9.10 -6.42 -34.63
N GLU A 98 -8.32 -6.22 -33.56
CA GLU A 98 -7.78 -7.29 -32.74
C GLU A 98 -8.64 -7.53 -31.50
N SER A 99 -8.58 -8.75 -30.95
CA SER A 99 -9.28 -9.12 -29.72
C SER A 99 -8.32 -9.16 -28.55
N TYR A 100 -8.74 -8.57 -27.44
CA TYR A 100 -7.99 -8.47 -26.20
C TYR A 100 -8.80 -9.03 -25.04
N VAL A 101 -8.12 -9.71 -24.13
CA VAL A 101 -8.65 -10.11 -22.83
C VAL A 101 -8.15 -9.11 -21.80
N LEU A 102 -9.07 -8.35 -21.23
CA LEU A 102 -8.80 -7.38 -20.18
C LEU A 102 -9.20 -7.96 -18.83
N ARG A 103 -8.31 -7.91 -17.84
CA ARG A 103 -8.60 -8.17 -16.44
C ARG A 103 -8.35 -6.89 -15.64
N VAL A 104 -9.40 -6.33 -15.04
CA VAL A 104 -9.37 -5.03 -14.33
C VAL A 104 -9.77 -5.18 -12.86
N ALA A 105 -9.08 -4.47 -11.98
CA ALA A 105 -9.34 -4.43 -10.56
C ALA A 105 -10.54 -3.52 -10.24
N GLU A 106 -11.66 -4.09 -9.80
CA GLU A 106 -12.92 -3.34 -9.59
C GLU A 106 -12.86 -2.42 -8.36
N ASN A 107 -12.24 -2.89 -7.29
CA ASN A 107 -12.24 -2.22 -5.99
C ASN A 107 -11.04 -1.31 -5.76
N VAL A 108 -10.23 -1.02 -6.78
CA VAL A 108 -9.08 -0.11 -6.66
C VAL A 108 -9.47 1.35 -6.97
N ALA A 109 -10.62 1.59 -7.61
CA ALA A 109 -11.13 2.93 -7.89
C ALA A 109 -11.20 3.87 -6.66
N PRO A 110 -11.60 3.43 -5.45
CA PRO A 110 -11.55 4.28 -4.25
C PRO A 110 -10.12 4.70 -3.84
N LEU A 111 -9.13 3.82 -4.04
CA LEU A 111 -7.73 4.08 -3.70
C LEU A 111 -7.13 5.15 -4.62
N ILE A 112 -7.54 5.12 -5.88
CA ILE A 112 -7.19 6.11 -6.89
C ILE A 112 -7.83 7.47 -6.57
N LYS A 113 -9.13 7.50 -6.23
CA LYS A 113 -9.82 8.74 -5.83
C LYS A 113 -9.17 9.44 -4.64
N ALA A 114 -8.56 8.67 -3.73
CA ALA A 114 -7.84 9.21 -2.58
C ALA A 114 -6.46 9.81 -2.92
N LYS A 115 -6.03 9.78 -4.20
CA LYS A 115 -4.73 10.28 -4.69
C LYS A 115 -3.52 9.73 -3.90
N VAL A 116 -3.63 8.49 -3.43
CA VAL A 116 -2.57 7.83 -2.68
C VAL A 116 -1.54 7.22 -3.62
N LEU A 117 -1.99 6.81 -4.81
CA LEU A 117 -1.24 6.29 -5.93
C LEU A 117 -1.50 7.24 -7.11
N ASN A 118 -0.45 7.87 -7.63
CA ASN A 118 -0.56 8.98 -8.58
C ASN A 118 -0.02 8.62 -9.96
N ASP A 119 0.96 7.71 -9.99
CA ASP A 119 1.64 7.33 -11.20
C ASP A 119 1.05 6.03 -11.72
N THR A 120 0.68 6.03 -13.01
CA THR A 120 0.42 4.81 -13.74
C THR A 120 1.70 4.34 -14.40
N VAL A 121 2.09 3.10 -14.15
CA VAL A 121 3.24 2.46 -14.79
C VAL A 121 2.72 1.30 -15.63
N GLY A 122 2.96 1.35 -16.94
CA GLY A 122 2.67 0.23 -17.82
C GLY A 122 3.94 -0.57 -18.09
N LEU A 123 3.79 -1.88 -18.16
CA LEU A 123 4.80 -2.85 -18.56
C LEU A 123 4.21 -3.70 -19.69
N ALA A 124 4.57 -3.37 -20.93
CA ALA A 124 4.23 -4.14 -22.10
C ALA A 124 5.32 -5.19 -22.37
N ILE A 125 4.89 -6.41 -22.63
CA ILE A 125 5.73 -7.56 -22.92
C ILE A 125 5.25 -8.17 -24.24
N PRO A 126 5.95 -7.91 -25.35
CA PRO A 126 5.70 -8.58 -26.61
C PRO A 126 5.92 -10.09 -26.48
N PHE A 127 5.09 -10.86 -27.19
CA PHE A 127 5.27 -12.30 -27.33
C PHE A 127 6.35 -12.60 -28.37
N GLN A 128 7.16 -13.59 -28.08
CA GLN A 128 8.14 -14.16 -28.98
C GLN A 128 7.52 -15.24 -29.87
N HIS A 129 6.49 -15.94 -29.38
CA HIS A 129 5.89 -17.10 -30.06
C HIS A 129 4.36 -17.04 -30.10
N ASP A 130 3.81 -15.88 -30.48
CA ASP A 130 2.36 -15.63 -30.64
C ASP A 130 1.51 -16.01 -29.41
N GLY A 131 2.07 -15.95 -28.20
CA GLY A 131 1.34 -16.21 -26.97
C GLY A 131 0.99 -17.68 -26.80
N ASN A 132 1.91 -18.58 -27.19
CA ASN A 132 1.71 -20.01 -26.98
C ASN A 132 1.52 -20.33 -25.48
N LYS A 133 0.99 -21.52 -25.18
CA LYS A 133 0.68 -21.90 -23.80
C LYS A 133 1.87 -21.79 -22.85
N SER A 134 3.06 -22.22 -23.28
CA SER A 134 4.25 -22.20 -22.43
C SER A 134 4.72 -20.78 -22.11
N GLU A 135 4.59 -19.88 -23.08
CA GLU A 135 4.90 -18.45 -22.95
C GLU A 135 3.92 -17.78 -22.00
N LEU A 136 2.62 -18.02 -22.16
CA LEU A 136 1.59 -17.52 -21.24
C LEU A 136 1.78 -18.04 -19.81
N ASP A 137 2.14 -19.32 -19.65
CA ASP A 137 2.46 -19.91 -18.34
C ASP A 137 3.72 -19.27 -17.73
N GLY A 138 4.71 -18.91 -18.56
CA GLY A 138 5.87 -18.10 -18.15
C GLY A 138 5.44 -16.72 -17.63
N LEU A 139 4.61 -16.02 -18.38
CA LEU A 139 4.12 -14.68 -18.00
C LEU A 139 3.18 -14.70 -16.80
N ASN A 140 2.41 -15.77 -16.59
CA ASN A 140 1.62 -15.96 -15.37
C ASN A 140 2.53 -16.11 -14.14
N ARG A 141 3.61 -16.90 -14.25
CA ARG A 141 4.60 -17.01 -13.16
C ARG A 141 5.33 -15.69 -12.90
N PHE A 142 5.66 -14.95 -13.96
CA PHE A 142 6.23 -13.61 -13.84
C PHE A 142 5.28 -12.67 -13.09
N GLU A 143 3.98 -12.69 -13.44
CA GLU A 143 2.95 -11.92 -12.73
C GLU A 143 2.91 -12.25 -11.23
N ASP A 144 2.85 -13.54 -10.88
CA ASP A 144 2.80 -13.98 -9.48
C ASP A 144 4.03 -13.55 -8.69
N LEU A 145 5.22 -13.69 -9.27
CA LEU A 145 6.47 -13.24 -8.67
C LEU A 145 6.48 -11.73 -8.48
N PHE A 146 6.04 -10.98 -9.50
CA PHE A 146 6.00 -9.53 -9.47
C PHE A 146 5.04 -9.02 -8.41
N VAL A 147 3.84 -9.58 -8.36
CA VAL A 147 2.84 -9.28 -7.33
C VAL A 147 3.40 -9.56 -5.93
N LYS A 148 4.08 -10.69 -5.74
CA LYS A 148 4.64 -11.05 -4.44
C LYS A 148 5.78 -10.12 -4.01
N GLN A 149 6.68 -9.75 -4.91
CA GLN A 149 7.85 -8.93 -4.59
C GLN A 149 7.51 -7.45 -4.51
N CYS A 150 6.76 -6.94 -5.49
CA CYS A 150 6.50 -5.52 -5.63
C CYS A 150 5.18 -5.11 -4.96
N CYS A 151 4.10 -5.89 -5.07
CA CYS A 151 2.78 -5.47 -4.59
C CYS A 151 2.46 -5.88 -3.13
N SER A 152 3.44 -6.39 -2.38
CA SER A 152 3.28 -6.76 -0.96
C SER A 152 3.08 -5.56 -0.03
N GLY A 153 3.64 -4.40 -0.38
CA GLY A 153 3.55 -3.16 0.39
C GLY A 153 2.23 -2.40 0.17
N GLN A 154 2.22 -1.11 0.48
CA GLN A 154 1.09 -0.20 0.20
C GLN A 154 1.38 0.76 -0.97
N ASP A 155 2.61 0.80 -1.47
CA ASP A 155 3.00 1.87 -2.40
C ASP A 155 2.68 1.57 -3.86
N GLN A 156 2.25 0.35 -4.20
CA GLN A 156 1.96 -0.05 -5.58
C GLN A 156 0.97 -1.19 -5.71
N ARG A 157 0.14 -1.17 -6.76
CA ARG A 157 -0.91 -2.16 -7.04
C ARG A 157 -0.96 -2.52 -8.51
N LEU A 158 -1.06 -3.81 -8.81
CA LEU A 158 -1.43 -4.27 -10.15
C LEU A 158 -2.94 -4.12 -10.30
N VAL A 159 -3.37 -3.43 -11.36
CA VAL A 159 -4.75 -2.94 -11.49
C VAL A 159 -5.37 -3.28 -12.83
N VAL A 160 -4.57 -3.44 -13.88
CA VAL A 160 -5.02 -3.95 -15.17
C VAL A 160 -4.00 -4.96 -15.70
N VAL A 161 -4.51 -6.05 -16.29
CA VAL A 161 -3.74 -6.92 -17.18
C VAL A 161 -4.48 -7.00 -18.51
N LEU A 162 -3.81 -6.63 -19.59
CA LEU A 162 -4.32 -6.69 -20.95
C LEU A 162 -3.55 -7.77 -21.69
N THR A 163 -4.23 -8.77 -22.25
CA THR A 163 -3.62 -9.83 -23.05
C THR A 163 -4.18 -9.76 -24.46
N GLY A 164 -3.34 -9.40 -25.42
CA GLY A 164 -3.66 -9.42 -26.85
C GLY A 164 -3.08 -10.66 -27.52
N LYS A 165 -3.06 -10.65 -28.86
CA LYS A 165 -2.45 -11.73 -29.67
C LYS A 165 -0.92 -11.66 -29.71
N SER A 166 -0.36 -10.46 -29.67
CA SER A 166 1.08 -10.21 -29.87
C SER A 166 1.80 -9.74 -28.60
N MET A 167 1.07 -9.43 -27.54
CA MET A 167 1.65 -8.90 -26.30
C MET A 167 0.74 -9.09 -25.10
N ARG A 168 1.35 -9.00 -23.92
CA ARG A 168 0.66 -8.80 -22.65
C ARG A 168 1.18 -7.55 -21.97
N GLU A 169 0.27 -6.73 -21.46
CA GLU A 169 0.57 -5.52 -20.72
C GLU A 169 0.06 -5.62 -19.29
N PHE A 170 0.91 -5.25 -18.35
CA PHE A 170 0.60 -5.11 -16.94
C PHE A 170 0.60 -3.63 -16.58
N VAL A 171 -0.50 -3.15 -16.01
CA VAL A 171 -0.65 -1.76 -15.61
C VAL A 171 -0.73 -1.69 -14.11
N PHE A 172 0.14 -0.87 -13.55
CA PHE A 172 0.29 -0.66 -12.13
C PHE A 172 -0.06 0.77 -11.76
N GLN A 173 -0.58 0.94 -10.55
CA GLN A 173 -0.68 2.21 -9.87
C GLN A 173 0.39 2.26 -8.80
N SER A 174 1.15 3.35 -8.74
CA SER A 174 2.23 3.53 -7.78
C SER A 174 2.23 4.92 -7.17
N ARG A 175 2.72 5.03 -5.93
CA ARG A 175 3.05 6.32 -5.32
C ARG A 175 4.28 6.96 -5.98
N ASN A 176 5.20 6.14 -6.49
CA ASN A 176 6.42 6.59 -7.15
C ASN A 176 6.75 5.66 -8.32
N GLY A 177 6.37 6.06 -9.53
CA GLY A 177 6.57 5.28 -10.74
C GLY A 177 8.03 4.99 -11.05
N ALA A 178 8.95 5.90 -10.72
CA ALA A 178 10.38 5.70 -10.96
C ALA A 178 10.96 4.57 -10.11
N VAL A 179 10.51 4.42 -8.86
CA VAL A 179 10.90 3.31 -7.99
C VAL A 179 10.39 1.98 -8.55
N LEU A 180 9.13 1.94 -8.98
CA LEU A 180 8.55 0.74 -9.59
C LEU A 180 9.26 0.35 -10.89
N VAL A 181 9.58 1.31 -11.77
CA VAL A 181 10.36 1.02 -12.99
C VAL A 181 11.73 0.41 -12.68
N ARG A 182 12.42 0.87 -11.62
CA ARG A 182 13.68 0.25 -11.20
C ARG A 182 13.48 -1.19 -10.73
N GLN A 183 12.40 -1.45 -9.97
CA GLN A 183 12.06 -2.80 -9.55
C GLN A 183 11.74 -3.71 -10.74
N ILE A 184 10.99 -3.23 -11.74
CA ILE A 184 10.73 -3.95 -12.99
C ILE A 184 12.03 -4.32 -13.70
N LYS A 185 12.96 -3.37 -13.83
CA LYS A 185 14.26 -3.62 -14.45
C LYS A 185 15.07 -4.69 -13.71
N ASN A 186 15.03 -4.69 -12.37
CA ASN A 186 15.70 -5.71 -11.57
C ASN A 186 15.04 -7.09 -11.72
N MET A 187 13.75 -7.14 -12.09
CA MET A 187 13.02 -8.39 -12.34
C MET A 187 13.10 -8.86 -13.79
N ALA A 188 13.82 -8.17 -14.67
CA ALA A 188 13.89 -8.50 -16.09
C ALA A 188 14.44 -9.91 -16.36
N GLU A 189 15.34 -10.41 -15.50
CA GLU A 189 15.87 -11.77 -15.60
C GLU A 189 14.79 -12.86 -15.47
N TYR A 190 13.71 -12.58 -14.75
CA TYR A 190 12.59 -13.51 -14.57
C TYR A 190 11.60 -13.48 -15.73
N ALA A 191 11.73 -12.52 -16.65
CA ALA A 191 10.85 -12.40 -17.80
C ALA A 191 11.25 -13.34 -18.95
N GLY A 192 12.03 -14.41 -18.70
CA GLY A 192 12.26 -15.49 -19.68
C GLY A 192 12.89 -15.05 -21.00
N GLY A 193 13.66 -13.96 -21.00
CA GLY A 193 14.28 -13.40 -22.21
C GLY A 193 13.37 -12.49 -23.04
N HIS A 194 12.15 -12.19 -22.56
CA HIS A 194 11.28 -11.22 -23.21
C HIS A 194 11.85 -9.80 -23.13
N GLU A 195 11.61 -9.00 -24.18
CA GLU A 195 11.84 -7.57 -24.13
C GLU A 195 10.80 -6.91 -23.22
N LEU A 196 11.25 -6.10 -22.27
CA LEU A 196 10.38 -5.37 -21.35
C LEU A 196 10.28 -3.90 -21.76
N GLN A 197 9.07 -3.46 -22.09
CA GLN A 197 8.81 -2.07 -22.46
C GLN A 197 8.02 -1.40 -21.33
N THR A 198 8.65 -0.44 -20.65
CA THR A 198 8.02 0.29 -19.54
C THR A 198 7.73 1.73 -19.89
N TYR A 199 6.58 2.24 -19.45
CA TYR A 199 6.29 3.67 -19.48
C TYR A 199 5.69 4.15 -18.16
N VAL A 200 5.83 5.45 -17.89
CA VAL A 200 5.22 6.12 -16.73
C VAL A 200 4.34 7.24 -17.24
N LYS A 201 3.08 7.27 -16.80
CA LYS A 201 2.10 8.29 -17.13
C LYS A 201 1.46 8.79 -15.83
N ALA A 202 1.37 10.11 -15.68
CA ALA A 202 0.51 10.68 -14.66
C ALA A 202 -0.96 10.50 -15.09
N ASP A 203 -1.66 9.56 -14.45
CA ASP A 203 -3.09 9.30 -14.69
C ASP A 203 -3.75 9.04 -13.33
N ALA A 204 -3.90 10.12 -12.58
CA ALA A 204 -4.50 10.10 -11.25
C ALA A 204 -6.02 9.87 -11.29
N THR A 205 -6.65 10.02 -12.45
CA THR A 205 -8.10 9.84 -12.62
C THR A 205 -8.45 8.45 -13.12
N TRP A 206 -7.51 7.69 -13.70
CA TRP A 206 -7.76 6.37 -14.27
C TRP A 206 -8.78 6.41 -15.40
N ASP A 207 -8.90 7.55 -16.08
CA ASP A 207 -9.93 7.75 -17.10
C ASP A 207 -9.67 6.84 -18.30
N THR A 208 -8.39 6.59 -18.61
CA THR A 208 -7.95 5.68 -19.68
C THR A 208 -8.57 4.29 -19.53
N TRP A 209 -8.70 3.79 -18.31
CA TRP A 209 -9.16 2.43 -18.03
C TRP A 209 -10.61 2.35 -17.52
N ARG A 210 -11.16 3.46 -17.01
CA ARG A 210 -12.56 3.55 -16.55
C ARG A 210 -13.56 3.29 -17.67
N ALA A 211 -13.22 3.67 -18.91
CA ALA A 211 -14.06 3.42 -20.08
C ALA A 211 -14.44 1.94 -20.23
N PHE A 212 -13.55 1.02 -19.83
CA PHE A 212 -13.77 -0.43 -19.94
C PHE A 212 -14.56 -1.03 -18.77
N GLY A 213 -14.59 -0.34 -17.61
CA GLY A 213 -15.40 -0.77 -16.46
C GLY A 213 -16.87 -0.36 -16.54
N GLY A 214 -17.17 0.70 -17.31
CA GLY A 214 -18.42 1.46 -17.20
C GLY A 214 -19.61 1.02 -18.04
N LYS A 215 -19.45 0.21 -19.08
CA LYS A 215 -20.59 -0.29 -19.87
C LYS A 215 -20.33 -1.72 -20.30
N SER A 216 -21.17 -2.65 -19.80
CA SER A 216 -21.39 -3.93 -20.48
C SER A 216 -21.60 -3.63 -21.96
N ALA A 217 -20.73 -4.18 -22.81
CA ALA A 217 -20.93 -4.13 -24.25
C ALA A 217 -22.36 -4.58 -24.52
N LYS A 218 -23.20 -3.66 -25.03
CA LYS A 218 -24.46 -4.07 -25.63
C LYS A 218 -24.08 -5.04 -26.73
N LYS A 219 -24.58 -6.28 -26.63
CA LYS A 219 -24.57 -7.24 -27.74
C LYS A 219 -25.12 -6.51 -28.97
N SER A 220 -24.29 -6.25 -29.96
CA SER A 220 -24.76 -5.95 -31.31
C SER A 220 -25.30 -7.28 -31.86
N HIS A 221 -26.60 -7.26 -32.16
CA HIS A 221 -27.32 -8.34 -32.84
C HIS A 221 -26.81 -8.56 -34.26
#